data_AF-A0A2W0AT34-F1
#
_entry.id   AF-A0A2W0AT34-F1
#
_cell.length_a   1.000
_cell.length_b   1.000
_cell.length_c   1.000
_cell.angle_alpha   90.00
_cell.angle_beta   90.00
_cell.angle_gamma   90.00
#
_symmetry.space_group_name_H-M   'P 1'
#
loop_
_entity.id
_entity.type
_entity.pdbx_description
1 polymer ?
#
loop_
_entity_poly.entity_id
_entity_poly.type
_entity_poly.pdbx_seq_one_letter_code
_entity_poly.pdbx_strand_id
1 'polypeptide(L)'
;MGYATTRTLERVAAAIGVLESAPIEFESTRDVAAGGVLLAVPALLAQGLLRHRPQSYQLPKGFYGIDSIFLLLALMALTCIGSVEQLRYQAPGEWGKVLGLDRIPEVRTLREKIERLCQDLGRALECPTGQGMV
;
A
#
# COMPACT_ATOMS: atom_id res chain seq x y z
N MET A 1 -13.19 -18.60 0.16
CA MET A 1 -11.79 -19.02 0.43
C MET A 1 -10.88 -18.26 -0.51
N GLY A 2 -10.11 -17.30 0.03
CA GLY A 2 -9.28 -16.40 -0.78
C GLY A 2 -7.99 -17.08 -1.20
N TYR A 3 -7.82 -17.32 -2.50
CA TYR A 3 -6.53 -17.67 -3.08
C TYR A 3 -5.58 -16.50 -2.83
N ALA A 4 -4.51 -16.78 -2.10
CA ALA A 4 -3.39 -15.88 -1.91
C ALA A 4 -2.14 -16.62 -2.40
N THR A 5 -1.11 -15.86 -2.75
CA THR A 5 0.18 -16.29 -3.32
C THR A 5 0.15 -16.67 -4.81
N THR A 6 -0.82 -16.18 -5.57
CA THR A 6 -1.03 -16.44 -7.01
C THR A 6 0.06 -15.82 -7.90
N ARG A 7 0.62 -14.67 -7.48
CA ARG A 7 1.71 -13.95 -8.15
C ARG A 7 3.10 -14.55 -7.82
N THR A 8 3.29 -15.81 -8.15
CA THR A 8 4.51 -16.57 -7.78
C THR A 8 5.78 -16.00 -8.41
N LEU A 9 5.73 -15.59 -9.69
CA LEU A 9 6.89 -15.03 -10.40
C LEU A 9 7.38 -13.71 -9.76
N GLU A 10 6.46 -12.80 -9.44
CA GLU A 10 6.80 -11.54 -8.78
C GLU A 10 7.34 -11.76 -7.36
N ARG A 11 6.84 -12.78 -6.65
CA ARG A 11 7.36 -13.15 -5.33
C ARG A 11 8.77 -13.73 -5.41
N VAL A 12 9.03 -14.57 -6.40
CA VAL A 12 10.39 -15.08 -6.65
C VAL A 12 11.32 -13.94 -7.05
N ALA A 13 10.90 -13.07 -7.96
CA ALA A 13 11.67 -11.91 -8.40
C ALA A 13 11.97 -10.94 -7.25
N ALA A 14 11.04 -10.75 -6.31
CA ALA A 14 11.25 -9.99 -5.09
C ALA A 14 12.23 -10.68 -4.14
N ALA A 15 12.14 -12.01 -3.98
CA ALA A 15 13.03 -12.77 -3.10
C ALA A 15 14.49 -12.76 -3.58
N ILE A 16 14.72 -12.77 -4.89
CA ILE A 16 16.06 -12.66 -5.49
C ILE A 16 16.54 -11.20 -5.68
N GLY A 17 15.76 -10.21 -5.23
CA GLY A 17 16.12 -8.79 -5.28
C GLY A 17 16.09 -8.15 -6.68
N VAL A 18 15.51 -8.84 -7.66
CA VAL A 18 15.37 -8.36 -9.04
C VAL A 18 14.18 -7.42 -9.17
N LEU A 19 13.12 -7.62 -8.39
CA LEU A 19 11.93 -6.77 -8.41
C LEU A 19 12.04 -5.62 -7.41
N GLU A 20 11.90 -4.38 -7.88
CA GLU A 20 11.85 -3.20 -7.02
C GLU A 20 10.52 -3.11 -6.24
N SER A 21 9.40 -3.36 -6.91
CA SER A 21 8.05 -3.45 -6.34
C SER A 21 7.14 -4.28 -7.24
N ALA A 22 6.20 -5.02 -6.66
CA ALA A 22 5.08 -5.57 -7.45
C ALA A 22 4.19 -4.41 -7.95
N PRO A 23 3.80 -4.40 -9.24
CA PRO A 23 2.81 -3.46 -9.74
C PRO A 23 1.44 -3.70 -9.08
N ILE A 24 0.74 -2.61 -8.80
CA ILE A 24 -0.64 -2.65 -8.31
C ILE A 24 -1.55 -2.80 -9.52
N GLU A 25 -2.27 -3.92 -9.63
CA GLU A 25 -3.21 -4.16 -10.73
C GLU A 25 -4.56 -4.61 -10.18
N PHE A 26 -5.61 -3.90 -10.59
CA PHE A 26 -6.97 -4.23 -10.20
C PHE A 26 -7.58 -5.20 -11.21
N GLU A 27 -8.07 -6.33 -10.71
CA GLU A 27 -8.76 -7.34 -11.51
C GLU A 27 -10.27 -7.32 -11.25
N SER A 28 -11.05 -7.68 -12.27
CA SER A 28 -12.50 -7.80 -12.14
C SER A 28 -12.85 -8.98 -11.24
N THR A 29 -13.18 -8.71 -9.98
CA THR A 29 -13.62 -9.72 -9.01
C THR A 29 -15.03 -9.43 -8.52
N ARG A 30 -15.80 -10.48 -8.20
CA ARG A 30 -17.12 -10.38 -7.58
C ARG A 30 -17.03 -10.74 -6.09
N ASP A 31 -17.89 -10.11 -5.28
CA ASP A 31 -18.04 -10.41 -3.85
C ASP A 31 -16.79 -10.15 -3.00
N VAL A 32 -16.04 -9.07 -3.31
CA VAL A 32 -14.88 -8.67 -2.49
C VAL A 32 -15.36 -7.89 -1.28
N ALA A 33 -15.07 -8.41 -0.09
CA ALA A 33 -15.35 -7.71 1.17
C ALA A 33 -14.67 -6.33 1.18
N ALA A 34 -15.43 -5.28 1.55
CA ALA A 34 -14.98 -3.89 1.52
C ALA A 34 -14.59 -3.34 0.13
N GLY A 35 -15.03 -3.96 -0.98
CA GLY A 35 -14.76 -3.49 -2.34
C GLY A 35 -15.27 -2.07 -2.64
N GLY A 36 -16.28 -1.58 -1.91
CA GLY A 36 -16.80 -0.21 -2.07
C GLY A 36 -15.76 0.90 -1.83
N VAL A 37 -14.69 0.59 -1.10
CA VAL A 37 -13.58 1.52 -0.83
C VAL A 37 -12.84 1.89 -2.13
N LEU A 38 -12.86 1.02 -3.15
CA LEU A 38 -12.26 1.28 -4.46
C LEU A 38 -12.88 2.50 -5.15
N LEU A 39 -14.13 2.85 -4.83
CA LEU A 39 -14.77 4.05 -5.38
C LEU A 39 -14.07 5.35 -4.92
N ALA A 40 -13.48 5.34 -3.72
CA ALA A 40 -12.78 6.49 -3.16
C ALA A 40 -11.30 6.58 -3.59
N VAL A 41 -10.71 5.48 -4.07
CA VAL A 41 -9.32 5.45 -4.56
C VAL A 41 -9.03 6.51 -5.64
N PRO A 42 -9.82 6.67 -6.71
CA PRO A 42 -9.54 7.71 -7.72
C PRO A 42 -9.60 9.13 -7.14
N ALA A 43 -10.50 9.39 -6.18
CA ALA A 43 -10.57 10.67 -5.51
C ALA A 43 -9.32 10.92 -4.64
N LEU A 44 -8.85 9.91 -3.90
CA LEU A 44 -7.61 9.98 -3.11
C LEU A 44 -6.37 10.22 -3.99
N LEU A 45 -6.28 9.54 -5.13
CA LEU A 45 -5.19 9.73 -6.08
C LEU A 45 -5.22 11.16 -6.67
N ALA A 46 -6.41 11.67 -6.99
CA ALA A 46 -6.60 13.05 -7.46
C ALA A 46 -6.22 14.10 -6.39
N GLN A 47 -6.44 13.80 -5.11
CA GLN A 47 -5.97 14.63 -3.98
C GLN A 47 -4.46 14.52 -3.73
N GLY A 48 -3.75 13.69 -4.47
CA GLY A 48 -2.30 13.65 -4.45
C GLY A 48 -1.68 12.64 -3.48
N LEU A 49 -2.42 11.60 -3.08
CA LEU A 49 -1.92 10.52 -2.21
C LEU A 49 -0.53 9.99 -2.64
N LEU A 50 -0.30 9.85 -3.95
CA LEU A 50 0.98 9.38 -4.53
C LEU A 50 1.76 10.49 -5.26
N ARG A 51 1.23 11.72 -5.30
CA ARG A 51 1.80 12.85 -6.07
C ARG A 51 2.95 13.51 -5.35
N HIS A 52 2.86 13.61 -4.03
CA HIS A 52 3.89 14.21 -3.17
C HIS A 52 4.61 13.12 -2.37
N ARG A 53 5.26 12.18 -3.07
CA ARG A 53 6.18 11.25 -2.43
C ARG A 53 7.53 11.95 -2.30
N PRO A 54 8.03 12.23 -1.08
CA PRO A 54 9.41 12.63 -0.90
C PRO A 54 10.34 11.66 -1.62
N GLN A 55 11.19 12.19 -2.48
CA GLN A 55 12.20 11.44 -3.24
C GLN A 55 13.17 10.68 -2.30
N SER A 56 13.15 11.06 -1.03
CA SER A 56 13.90 10.53 0.11
C SER A 56 13.23 9.32 0.80
N TYR A 57 11.95 9.01 0.53
CA TYR A 57 11.34 7.78 1.04
C TYR A 57 11.72 6.59 0.15
N GLN A 58 12.77 5.89 0.55
CA GLN A 58 13.22 4.67 -0.10
C GLN A 58 12.92 3.47 0.80
N LEU A 59 12.15 2.53 0.25
CA LEU A 59 11.94 1.21 0.85
C LEU A 59 12.91 0.22 0.20
N PRO A 60 13.42 -0.78 0.95
CA PRO A 60 14.18 -1.87 0.34
C PRO A 60 13.34 -2.58 -0.72
N LYS A 61 14.01 -3.05 -1.77
CA LYS A 61 13.41 -3.85 -2.85
C LYS A 61 12.63 -5.03 -2.26
N GLY A 62 11.43 -5.26 -2.76
CA GLY A 62 10.60 -6.36 -2.30
C GLY A 62 9.22 -6.35 -2.93
N PHE A 63 8.37 -7.28 -2.50
CA PHE A 63 7.05 -7.46 -3.11
C PHE A 63 6.14 -6.24 -2.88
N TYR A 64 6.21 -5.62 -1.71
CA TYR A 64 5.40 -4.44 -1.37
C TYR A 64 6.20 -3.16 -1.56
N GLY A 65 5.96 -2.42 -2.65
CA GLY A 65 6.55 -1.10 -2.83
C GLY A 65 5.92 -0.03 -1.95
N ILE A 66 6.47 1.17 -2.02
CA ILE A 66 6.00 2.31 -1.24
C ILE A 66 4.56 2.70 -1.58
N ASP A 67 4.19 2.66 -2.87
CA ASP A 67 2.84 2.98 -3.34
C ASP A 67 1.80 2.03 -2.73
N SER A 68 2.13 0.73 -2.67
CA SER A 68 1.26 -0.28 -2.06
C SER A 68 1.05 -0.02 -0.57
N ILE A 69 2.07 0.47 0.14
CA ILE A 69 1.96 0.80 1.58
C ILE A 69 1.08 2.03 1.78
N PHE A 70 1.30 3.12 1.03
CA PHE A 70 0.46 4.31 1.13
C PHE A 70 -0.99 4.04 0.75
N LEU A 71 -1.21 3.27 -0.32
CA LEU A 71 -2.55 2.88 -0.73
C LEU A 71 -3.21 2.04 0.38
N LEU A 72 -2.49 1.07 0.96
CA LEU A 72 -3.02 0.27 2.08
C LEU A 72 -3.38 1.13 3.30
N LEU A 73 -2.53 2.09 3.67
CA LEU A 73 -2.82 3.02 4.77
C LEU A 73 -4.08 3.85 4.47
N ALA A 74 -4.25 4.33 3.24
CA ALA A 74 -5.43 5.09 2.84
C ALA A 74 -6.71 4.22 2.85
N LEU A 75 -6.62 2.97 2.37
CA LEU A 75 -7.73 2.02 2.44
C LEU A 75 -8.11 1.69 3.89
N MET A 76 -7.14 1.55 4.80
CA MET A 76 -7.41 1.37 6.24
C MET A 76 -8.09 2.60 6.84
N ALA A 77 -7.67 3.81 6.47
CA ALA A 77 -8.32 5.05 6.91
C ALA A 77 -9.78 5.13 6.42
N LEU A 78 -10.05 4.78 5.16
CA LEU A 78 -11.40 4.78 4.59
C LEU A 78 -12.33 3.71 5.19
N THR A 79 -11.77 2.59 5.64
CA THR A 79 -12.52 1.51 6.30
C THR A 79 -12.64 1.70 7.81
N CYS A 80 -12.20 2.85 8.34
CA CYS A 80 -12.16 3.14 9.77
C CYS A 80 -11.36 2.10 10.59
N ILE A 81 -10.36 1.47 9.98
CA ILE A 81 -9.44 0.58 10.68
C ILE A 81 -8.37 1.45 11.34
N GLY A 82 -8.60 1.78 12.62
CA GLY A 82 -7.74 2.71 13.38
C GLY A 82 -6.37 2.16 13.80
N SER A 83 -6.15 0.84 13.70
CA SER A 83 -4.90 0.21 14.13
C SER A 83 -4.43 -0.84 13.14
N VAL A 84 -3.12 -0.86 12.86
CA VAL A 84 -2.48 -1.89 12.01
C VAL A 84 -2.72 -3.29 12.58
N GLU A 85 -2.85 -3.43 13.90
CA GLU A 85 -3.15 -4.70 14.56
C GLU A 85 -4.49 -5.29 14.15
N GLN A 86 -5.49 -4.46 13.82
CA GLN A 86 -6.80 -4.93 13.37
C GLN A 86 -6.70 -5.65 12.02
N LEU A 87 -5.68 -5.35 11.22
CA LEU A 87 -5.42 -6.00 9.93
C LEU A 87 -5.18 -7.51 10.06
N ARG A 88 -4.75 -7.99 11.24
CA ARG A 88 -4.58 -9.43 11.51
C ARG A 88 -5.89 -10.22 11.47
N TYR A 89 -7.01 -9.56 11.74
CA TYR A 89 -8.33 -10.18 11.79
C TYR A 89 -9.03 -10.13 10.43
N GLN A 90 -8.44 -9.41 9.47
CA GLN A 90 -8.97 -9.27 8.13
C GLN A 90 -8.46 -10.38 7.21
N ALA A 91 -9.30 -10.85 6.29
CA ALA A 91 -8.91 -11.87 5.32
C ALA A 91 -7.85 -11.30 4.34
N PRO A 92 -6.61 -11.80 4.36
CA PRO A 92 -5.50 -11.12 3.69
C PRO A 92 -5.53 -11.23 2.16
N GLY A 93 -6.19 -12.26 1.62
CA GLY A 93 -6.39 -12.40 0.17
C GLY A 93 -7.47 -11.46 -0.38
N GLU A 94 -8.58 -11.28 0.37
CA GLU A 94 -9.65 -10.36 -0.04
C GLU A 94 -9.18 -8.91 -0.01
N TRP A 95 -8.47 -8.54 1.05
CA TRP A 95 -7.82 -7.24 1.14
C TRP A 95 -6.69 -7.07 0.12
N GLY A 96 -6.03 -8.17 -0.28
CA GLY A 96 -5.10 -8.17 -1.40
C GLY A 96 -5.78 -7.65 -2.66
N LYS A 97 -6.93 -8.24 -3.02
CA LYS A 97 -7.70 -7.84 -4.21
C LYS A 97 -8.12 -6.38 -4.18
N VAL A 98 -8.55 -5.87 -3.00
CA VAL A 98 -8.87 -4.44 -2.81
C VAL A 98 -7.61 -3.56 -2.97
N LEU A 99 -6.44 -4.07 -2.59
CA LEU A 99 -5.17 -3.36 -2.78
C LEU A 99 -4.64 -3.46 -4.22
N GLY A 100 -5.22 -4.31 -5.08
CA GLY A 100 -4.68 -4.64 -6.40
C GLY A 100 -3.43 -5.53 -6.33
N LEU A 101 -3.33 -6.32 -5.27
CA LEU A 101 -2.28 -7.31 -5.05
C LEU A 101 -2.90 -8.66 -4.73
N ASP A 102 -2.06 -9.67 -4.69
CA ASP A 102 -2.52 -11.02 -4.36
C ASP A 102 -2.75 -11.23 -2.84
N ARG A 103 -2.05 -10.46 -1.99
CA ARG A 103 -2.18 -10.51 -0.53
C ARG A 103 -1.73 -9.18 0.06
N ILE A 104 -2.29 -8.79 1.20
CA ILE A 104 -1.75 -7.68 2.01
C ILE A 104 -0.47 -8.08 2.79
N PRO A 105 0.40 -7.12 3.13
CA PRO A 105 1.50 -7.35 4.05
C PRO A 105 1.01 -7.76 5.43
N GLU A 106 1.81 -8.59 6.12
CA GLU A 106 1.56 -8.90 7.53
C GLU A 106 1.80 -7.67 8.41
N VAL A 107 1.14 -7.63 9.57
CA VAL A 107 1.29 -6.54 10.57
C VAL A 107 2.75 -6.27 10.90
N ARG A 108 3.58 -7.32 11.00
CA ARG A 108 5.02 -7.18 11.23
C ARG A 108 5.70 -6.45 10.07
N THR A 109 5.51 -6.92 8.84
CA THR A 109 6.10 -6.31 7.63
C THR A 109 5.66 -4.86 7.45
N LEU A 110 4.38 -4.58 7.69
CA LEU A 110 3.85 -3.22 7.58
C LEU A 110 4.46 -2.31 8.66
N ARG A 111 4.57 -2.79 9.90
CA ARG A 111 5.24 -2.07 10.99
C ARG A 111 6.70 -1.77 10.67
N GLU A 112 7.48 -2.77 10.25
CA GLU A 112 8.89 -2.58 9.90
C GLU A 112 9.07 -1.55 8.77
N LYS A 113 8.18 -1.56 7.76
CA LYS A 113 8.19 -0.56 6.69
C LYS A 113 7.83 0.84 7.20
N ILE A 114 6.82 0.97 8.06
CA ILE A 114 6.44 2.25 8.67
C ILE A 114 7.56 2.78 9.57
N GLU A 115 8.16 1.93 10.39
CA GLU A 115 9.31 2.30 11.22
C GLU A 115 10.48 2.78 10.35
N ARG A 116 10.76 2.10 9.23
CA ARG A 116 11.80 2.54 8.29
C ARG A 116 11.50 3.87 7.63
N LEU A 117 10.23 4.13 7.31
CA LEU A 117 9.79 5.44 6.79
C LEU A 117 9.86 6.53 7.88
N CYS A 118 9.62 6.17 9.14
CA CYS A 118 9.60 7.10 10.28
C CYS A 118 10.97 7.32 10.93
N GLN A 119 11.99 6.52 10.60
CA GLN A 119 13.35 6.65 11.13
C GLN A 119 14.00 8.02 10.84
N ASP A 120 13.57 8.72 9.79
CA ASP A 120 13.99 10.09 9.46
C ASP A 120 12.84 11.06 9.81
N LEU A 121 12.62 11.26 11.10
CA LEU A 121 11.61 12.17 11.66
C LEU A 121 11.94 13.61 11.25
N GLY A 122 11.19 14.18 10.29
CA GLY A 122 11.34 15.56 9.85
C GLY A 122 11.10 15.81 8.36
N ARG A 123 11.18 14.79 7.51
CA ARG A 123 11.01 14.94 6.04
C ARG A 123 9.58 14.99 5.53
N ALA A 124 8.59 14.80 6.39
CA ALA A 124 7.20 15.11 6.03
C ALA A 124 6.95 16.63 6.06
N LEU A 125 7.74 17.38 6.82
CA LEU A 125 7.65 18.85 6.96
C LEU A 125 8.41 19.60 5.87
N GLU A 126 9.39 18.97 5.20
CA GLU A 126 10.04 19.53 3.99
C GLU A 126 9.13 19.46 2.75
N CYS A 127 7.95 18.83 2.86
CA CYS A 127 6.93 18.93 1.83
C CYS A 127 6.62 20.42 1.66
N PRO A 128 6.95 21.03 0.50
CA PRO A 128 6.83 22.48 0.34
C PRO A 128 5.37 22.86 0.54
N THR A 129 5.09 23.43 1.70
CA THR A 129 3.80 24.02 1.98
C THR A 129 3.77 25.32 1.17
N GLY A 130 3.33 25.22 -0.09
CA GLY A 130 3.00 26.32 -0.97
C GLY A 130 4.16 26.91 -1.79
N GLN A 131 4.11 26.72 -3.12
CA GLN A 131 4.41 27.80 -4.07
C GLN A 131 3.71 27.61 -5.43
N GLY A 132 2.79 28.53 -5.74
CA GLY A 132 2.11 28.79 -7.04
C GLY A 132 0.83 27.96 -7.27
N MET A 133 -0.39 28.47 -7.37
CA MET A 133 -0.93 29.81 -7.69
C MET A 133 -0.21 30.51 -8.84
N VAL A 134 -0.34 29.95 -10.06
CA VAL A 134 -0.79 30.65 -11.29
C VAL A 134 -1.47 29.61 -12.19
#